data_AF-A0A3Q0H337-F1
#
_entry.id   AF-A0A3Q0H337-F1
#
_cell.length_a   1.000
_cell.length_b   1.000
_cell.length_c   1.000
_cell.angle_alpha   90.00
_cell.angle_beta   90.00
_cell.angle_gamma   90.00
#
_symmetry.space_group_name_H-M   'P 1'
#
loop_
_entity.id
_entity.type
_entity.pdbx_description
1 polymer ?
#
loop_
_entity_poly.entity_id
_entity_poly.type
_entity_poly.pdbx_seq_one_letter_code
_entity_poly.pdbx_strand_id
1 'polypeptide(L)'
;RHSRAGSRHRYPRAKRFAESRGGGEGFLPRKSSLSPAGLPYRNPGGSCLVLCSHTPSLRKTVKVWRVNWQRRWLNSQHKPDLGMFKLAAGKFYGDPVKDKGLQTCENSKFYAISSRFKPFNNKGKTLVIQYTVKHEQKIDCGGGYIKLFSSNLDQKNMSSDSPYYIMFGPDICGSETKKVHVILNYKNKLYPIKKQIRCKVDGFTHLYTLILRSDQTYKVKIDNEMVESGNLEDDWDFLPPRKINDFTVKKPQDWDDIAQIDDPNDVKPEDWDEPEYIPDTSAERSKDWNNVTDGEWRHPMIKNPLYRGEWKPRKMNNPNYKGVWPHPQIDNPNYLPDFNILSYENISVIGLDIWQVRAGTIFDNFLITDDEEYAEDFGYETWGETKDPEKVMNIKQTEEEKKRERAEEEKRFRESFNKKVEKKKESGKNKLGRNTVQKEEL
;
A
#
# COMPACT_ATOMS: atom_id res chain seq x y z
N ARG A 1 24.20 -34.08 -32.06
CA ARG A 1 23.38 -33.64 -33.22
C ARG A 1 22.62 -32.39 -32.77
N HIS A 2 23.18 -31.21 -33.06
CA HIS A 2 22.59 -30.15 -33.92
C HIS A 2 21.31 -29.55 -33.32
N SER A 3 21.09 -28.24 -33.15
CA SER A 3 21.73 -27.01 -33.68
C SER A 3 21.03 -25.80 -33.02
N ARG A 4 21.75 -24.89 -32.35
CA ARG A 4 21.96 -23.47 -32.73
C ARG A 4 20.85 -22.75 -33.53
N ALA A 5 20.29 -21.69 -32.93
CA ALA A 5 20.12 -20.33 -33.47
C ALA A 5 19.71 -19.42 -32.28
N GLY A 6 20.26 -18.25 -31.97
CA GLY A 6 21.08 -17.31 -32.73
C GLY A 6 20.25 -16.11 -33.17
N SER A 7 20.10 -15.09 -32.31
CA SER A 7 19.77 -13.74 -32.77
C SER A 7 20.43 -12.69 -31.88
N ARG A 8 21.31 -11.91 -32.51
CA ARG A 8 22.06 -10.77 -31.97
C ARG A 8 21.19 -9.52 -32.15
N HIS A 9 21.11 -8.66 -31.14
CA HIS A 9 20.73 -7.26 -31.35
C HIS A 9 21.91 -6.34 -31.07
N ARG A 10 22.24 -5.57 -32.11
CA ARG A 10 23.35 -4.62 -32.20
C ARG A 10 22.94 -3.28 -31.58
N TYR A 11 23.84 -2.70 -30.80
CA TYR A 11 23.89 -1.28 -30.48
C TYR A 11 24.10 -0.44 -31.75
N PRO A 12 23.56 0.79 -31.81
CA PRO A 12 24.17 1.87 -32.56
C PRO A 12 24.95 2.84 -31.66
N ARG A 13 26.11 3.23 -32.18
CA ARG A 13 27.08 4.17 -31.63
C ARG A 13 26.58 5.62 -31.61
N ALA A 14 27.19 6.35 -30.68
CA ALA A 14 27.30 7.79 -30.59
C ALA A 14 27.60 8.49 -31.94
N LYS A 15 26.94 9.64 -32.15
CA LYS A 15 27.41 10.71 -33.04
C LYS A 15 27.95 11.86 -32.19
N ARG A 16 29.25 12.14 -32.34
CA ARG A 16 29.88 13.40 -31.97
C ARG A 16 29.55 14.42 -33.07
N PHE A 17 29.18 15.63 -32.68
CA PHE A 17 29.36 16.83 -33.49
C PHE A 17 30.32 17.74 -32.73
N ALA A 18 31.35 18.20 -33.42
CA ALA A 18 32.26 19.26 -33.01
C ALA A 18 32.26 20.32 -34.12
N GLU A 19 32.73 21.51 -33.74
CA GLU A 19 33.05 22.70 -34.54
C GLU A 19 31.92 23.73 -34.75
N SER A 20 32.01 24.83 -34.00
CA SER A 20 32.43 26.10 -34.60
C SER A 20 33.16 26.97 -33.57
N ARG A 21 34.22 27.63 -34.04
CA ARG A 21 35.14 28.54 -33.34
C ARG A 21 34.70 30.00 -33.57
N GLY A 22 35.08 30.86 -32.63
CA GLY A 22 35.16 32.33 -32.74
C GLY A 22 34.83 32.95 -31.36
N GLY A 23 35.65 33.72 -30.66
CA GLY A 23 36.85 34.48 -31.00
C GLY A 23 36.64 35.95 -30.57
N GLY A 24 37.46 36.47 -29.65
CA GLY A 24 37.51 37.89 -29.20
C GLY A 24 37.31 38.03 -27.69
N GLU A 25 38.35 38.17 -26.83
CA GLU A 25 39.15 39.38 -26.53
C GLU A 25 38.28 40.58 -26.08
N GLY A 26 38.48 41.28 -24.95
CA GLY A 26 39.48 41.25 -23.89
C GLY A 26 39.22 42.40 -22.89
N PHE A 27 40.20 42.63 -22.00
CA PHE A 27 40.42 43.77 -21.09
C PHE A 27 39.91 43.75 -19.63
N LEU A 28 40.90 43.60 -18.73
CA LEU A 28 41.00 44.08 -17.35
C LEU A 28 41.49 45.55 -17.31
N PRO A 29 41.46 46.25 -16.15
CA PRO A 29 42.62 46.33 -15.23
C PRO A 29 42.23 46.19 -13.73
N ARG A 30 43.01 45.51 -12.85
CA ARG A 30 44.12 45.98 -11.94
C ARG A 30 43.78 47.25 -11.12
N LYS A 31 44.10 47.45 -9.83
CA LYS A 31 44.95 46.77 -8.81
C LYS A 31 44.78 47.49 -7.44
N SER A 32 45.47 46.96 -6.42
CA SER A 32 45.94 47.55 -5.14
C SER A 32 45.03 47.37 -3.91
N SER A 33 45.51 47.17 -2.67
CA SER A 33 46.65 46.48 -2.04
C SER A 33 46.62 46.88 -0.56
N LEU A 34 46.86 45.94 0.37
CA LEU A 34 47.73 46.06 1.57
C LEU A 34 47.18 45.26 2.78
N SER A 35 48.05 44.43 3.34
CA SER A 35 48.10 43.91 4.72
C SER A 35 49.34 44.56 5.40
N PRO A 36 49.78 44.29 6.66
CA PRO A 36 49.40 43.21 7.60
C PRO A 36 49.48 43.57 9.13
N ALA A 37 49.45 42.50 9.96
CA ALA A 37 49.90 42.36 11.37
C ALA A 37 48.90 42.76 12.48
N GLY A 38 48.76 42.07 13.62
CA GLY A 38 49.40 40.90 14.23
C GLY A 38 48.67 40.56 15.56
N LEU A 39 48.81 39.31 16.02
CA LEU A 39 48.34 38.76 17.31
C LEU A 39 49.08 39.43 18.51
N PRO A 40 48.54 39.48 19.77
CA PRO A 40 48.43 38.29 20.64
C PRO A 40 47.27 38.20 21.67
N TYR A 41 46.94 36.94 21.99
CA TYR A 41 46.44 36.30 23.22
C TYR A 41 45.84 37.07 24.43
N ARG A 42 44.74 36.43 24.93
CA ARG A 42 44.28 36.17 26.33
C ARG A 42 43.21 37.07 26.99
N ASN A 43 42.04 36.44 27.20
CA ASN A 43 40.95 36.63 28.19
C ASN A 43 41.40 37.11 29.60
N PRO A 44 40.52 37.66 30.48
CA PRO A 44 39.11 37.25 30.66
C PRO A 44 38.07 38.33 31.07
N GLY A 45 36.78 38.00 30.85
CA GLY A 45 35.68 38.36 31.76
C GLY A 45 34.78 39.54 31.35
N GLY A 46 33.46 39.30 31.40
CA GLY A 46 32.46 40.36 31.64
C GLY A 46 31.60 40.80 30.46
N SER A 47 30.52 40.05 30.22
CA SER A 47 29.13 40.52 29.98
C SER A 47 28.91 41.90 29.33
N CYS A 48 28.35 41.96 28.11
CA CYS A 48 26.94 42.33 27.89
C CYS A 48 26.52 42.34 26.41
N LEU A 49 25.28 41.91 26.19
CA LEU A 49 24.35 42.32 25.13
C LEU A 49 24.68 41.99 23.66
N VAL A 50 24.22 40.81 23.23
CA VAL A 50 23.66 40.64 21.87
C VAL A 50 22.19 40.22 22.01
N LEU A 51 21.32 41.10 21.54
CA LEU A 51 19.89 40.85 21.37
C LEU A 51 19.70 39.81 20.26
N CYS A 52 19.62 38.53 20.63
CA CYS A 52 18.97 37.54 19.77
C CYS A 52 17.51 37.44 20.19
N SER A 53 16.63 37.99 19.36
CA SER A 53 15.19 37.74 19.36
C SER A 53 14.93 36.24 19.15
N HIS A 54 14.95 35.47 20.23
CA HIS A 54 14.46 34.10 20.26
C HIS A 54 12.98 34.14 20.58
N THR A 55 12.14 34.09 19.54
CA THR A 55 10.80 33.53 19.70
C THR A 55 10.95 32.07 20.17
N PRO A 56 10.31 31.64 21.26
CA PRO A 56 10.41 30.26 21.70
C PRO A 56 9.59 29.38 20.75
N SER A 57 10.28 28.74 19.80
CA SER A 57 9.81 27.54 19.12
C SER A 57 9.44 26.49 20.18
N LEU A 58 8.37 25.73 19.94
CA LEU A 58 7.91 24.67 20.83
C LEU A 58 9.09 23.75 21.16
N ARG A 59 9.40 23.61 22.45
CA ARG A 59 10.50 22.76 22.92
C ARG A 59 10.29 21.32 22.41
N LYS A 60 11.21 20.92 21.53
CA LYS A 60 11.52 19.57 21.06
C LYS A 60 11.18 18.51 22.11
N THR A 61 10.18 17.66 21.85
CA THR A 61 9.89 16.50 22.70
C THR A 61 10.26 15.23 21.95
N VAL A 62 11.55 14.94 21.82
CA VAL A 62 12.01 13.57 21.52
C VAL A 62 12.13 12.83 22.83
N LYS A 63 11.14 11.99 23.07
CA LYS A 63 11.11 11.09 24.21
C LYS A 63 11.57 9.73 23.73
N VAL A 64 12.85 9.40 23.80
CA VAL A 64 13.31 8.01 23.55
C VAL A 64 12.60 7.08 24.55
N TRP A 65 11.82 6.12 24.05
CA TRP A 65 10.77 5.40 24.78
C TRP A 65 11.21 4.05 25.41
N ARG A 66 12.52 3.82 25.60
CA ARG A 66 13.03 2.45 25.84
C ARG A 66 13.12 2.03 27.31
N VAL A 67 13.45 2.95 28.21
CA VAL A 67 13.61 2.63 29.65
C VAL A 67 12.30 2.87 30.39
N ASN A 68 11.84 1.87 31.17
CA ASN A 68 10.59 1.89 31.93
C ASN A 68 9.36 2.20 31.05
N TRP A 69 9.28 1.62 29.85
CA TRP A 69 8.19 1.86 28.90
C TRP A 69 6.81 1.61 29.51
N GLN A 70 6.68 0.60 30.40
CA GLN A 70 5.45 0.28 31.13
C GLN A 70 4.95 1.40 32.06
N ARG A 71 5.81 2.35 32.47
CA ARG A 71 5.38 3.53 33.23
C ARG A 71 4.72 4.60 32.36
N ARG A 72 4.97 4.57 31.05
CA ARG A 72 4.46 5.57 30.08
C ARG A 72 3.32 5.04 29.23
N TRP A 73 3.32 3.74 28.95
CA TRP A 73 2.29 3.08 28.17
C TRP A 73 1.32 2.36 29.10
N LEU A 74 0.03 2.65 28.94
CA LEU A 74 -1.05 2.06 29.70
C LEU A 74 -1.88 1.15 28.77
N ASN A 75 -2.00 -0.12 29.15
CA ASN A 75 -2.94 -1.03 28.49
C ASN A 75 -4.37 -0.65 28.86
N SER A 76 -5.25 -0.70 27.86
CA SER A 76 -6.68 -0.61 28.11
C SER A 76 -7.16 -1.83 28.89
N GLN A 77 -8.21 -1.62 29.67
CA GLN A 77 -8.96 -2.60 30.44
C GLN A 77 -10.41 -2.69 29.95
N HIS A 78 -10.73 -2.06 28.81
CA HIS A 78 -12.07 -2.04 28.22
C HIS A 78 -12.62 -3.45 27.93
N LYS A 79 -11.73 -4.39 27.58
CA LYS A 79 -12.05 -5.81 27.39
C LYS A 79 -11.05 -6.69 28.14
N PRO A 80 -11.50 -7.82 28.72
CA PRO A 80 -10.64 -8.70 29.51
C PRO A 80 -9.64 -9.50 28.64
N ASP A 81 -9.88 -9.61 27.34
CA ASP A 81 -9.16 -10.51 26.44
C ASP A 81 -8.23 -9.80 25.46
N LEU A 82 -7.85 -8.54 25.75
CA LEU A 82 -6.91 -7.78 24.92
C LEU A 82 -5.52 -8.42 24.90
N GLY A 83 -4.88 -8.38 23.73
CA GLY A 83 -3.54 -8.90 23.52
C GLY A 83 -2.46 -8.05 24.20
N MET A 84 -1.38 -8.71 24.60
CA MET A 84 -0.27 -8.08 25.30
C MET A 84 0.83 -7.56 24.37
N PHE A 85 1.39 -6.40 24.74
CA PHE A 85 2.64 -5.91 24.16
C PHE A 85 3.83 -6.33 25.01
N LYS A 86 4.94 -6.66 24.34
CA LYS A 86 6.26 -6.83 24.97
C LYS A 86 7.27 -5.92 24.29
N LEU A 87 8.38 -5.65 24.96
CA LEU A 87 9.50 -4.95 24.35
C LEU A 87 10.44 -5.94 23.68
N ALA A 88 10.61 -5.87 22.36
CA ALA A 88 11.46 -6.79 21.59
C ALA A 88 12.00 -6.13 20.31
N ALA A 89 13.13 -6.63 19.81
CA ALA A 89 13.74 -6.21 18.54
C ALA A 89 13.36 -7.11 17.36
N GLY A 90 12.64 -8.21 17.61
CA GLY A 90 12.31 -9.22 16.60
C GLY A 90 13.40 -10.27 16.41
N LYS A 91 13.25 -11.10 15.38
CA LYS A 91 14.18 -12.17 15.02
C LYS A 91 15.45 -11.66 14.35
N PHE A 92 15.29 -10.68 13.46
CA PHE A 92 16.39 -9.95 12.81
C PHE A 92 16.21 -8.46 13.10
N TYR A 93 17.29 -7.70 13.16
CA TYR A 93 17.29 -6.28 13.50
C TYR A 93 18.60 -5.66 13.01
N GLY A 94 18.69 -4.33 13.01
CA GLY A 94 19.95 -3.63 12.78
C GLY A 94 20.82 -3.55 14.04
N ASP A 95 20.21 -3.21 15.17
CA ASP A 95 20.84 -3.13 16.49
C ASP A 95 19.95 -3.78 17.57
N PRO A 96 20.48 -4.72 18.36
CA PRO A 96 19.70 -5.50 19.34
C PRO A 96 19.09 -4.67 20.48
N VAL A 97 19.58 -3.45 20.70
CA VAL A 97 19.14 -2.54 21.76
C VAL A 97 18.33 -1.38 21.17
N LYS A 98 18.82 -0.77 20.09
CA LYS A 98 18.19 0.38 19.43
C LYS A 98 16.99 0.01 18.56
N ASP A 99 16.72 -1.26 18.28
CA ASP A 99 15.51 -1.65 17.53
C ASP A 99 14.45 -2.29 18.43
N LYS A 100 14.63 -2.24 19.75
CA LYS A 100 13.61 -2.70 20.70
C LYS A 100 12.40 -1.78 20.70
N GLY A 101 11.28 -2.27 20.15
CA GLY A 101 9.99 -1.60 20.12
C GLY A 101 8.87 -2.41 20.78
N LEU A 102 7.66 -1.86 20.76
CA LEU A 102 6.45 -2.53 21.25
C LEU A 102 6.02 -3.59 20.25
N GLN A 103 6.18 -4.87 20.62
CA GLN A 103 5.81 -6.01 19.80
C GLN A 103 4.50 -6.64 20.28
N THR A 104 3.58 -6.90 19.36
CA THR A 104 2.38 -7.71 19.62
C THR A 104 2.75 -9.18 19.84
N CYS A 105 2.13 -9.86 20.82
CA CYS A 105 2.59 -11.19 21.25
C CYS A 105 1.66 -12.35 20.93
N GLU A 106 0.36 -12.08 20.76
CA GLU A 106 -0.71 -13.07 20.72
C GLU A 106 -1.52 -13.00 19.42
N ASN A 107 -1.67 -14.11 18.74
CA ASN A 107 -2.43 -14.20 17.50
C ASN A 107 -3.93 -14.01 17.75
N SER A 108 -4.64 -13.48 16.74
CA SER A 108 -6.08 -13.29 16.74
C SER A 108 -6.58 -12.50 17.96
N LYS A 109 -5.93 -11.35 18.22
CA LYS A 109 -6.25 -10.48 19.34
C LYS A 109 -6.45 -9.03 18.90
N PHE A 110 -7.36 -8.36 19.61
CA PHE A 110 -7.41 -6.89 19.65
C PHE A 110 -6.36 -6.41 20.64
N TYR A 111 -5.66 -5.34 20.29
CA TYR A 111 -4.63 -4.70 21.09
C TYR A 111 -5.03 -3.28 21.34
N ALA A 112 -4.94 -2.84 22.59
CA ALA A 112 -5.24 -1.47 22.98
C ALA A 112 -4.24 -0.99 24.04
N ILE A 113 -3.29 -0.15 23.62
CA ILE A 113 -2.30 0.48 24.51
C ILE A 113 -2.13 1.95 24.14
N SER A 114 -1.96 2.82 25.14
CA SER A 114 -1.84 4.26 24.90
C SER A 114 -0.78 4.92 25.77
N SER A 115 -0.27 6.05 25.33
CA SER A 115 0.68 6.87 26.09
C SER A 115 0.27 8.33 26.09
N ARG A 116 0.28 8.93 27.28
CA ARG A 116 -0.04 10.34 27.48
C ARG A 116 1.20 11.21 27.46
N PHE A 117 1.08 12.37 26.83
CA PHE A 117 2.08 13.42 26.78
C PHE A 117 1.47 14.78 27.16
N LYS A 118 2.30 15.82 27.21
CA LYS A 118 1.86 17.17 27.57
C LYS A 118 0.86 17.65 26.49
N PRO A 119 -0.35 18.08 26.87
CA PRO A 119 -1.32 18.56 25.91
C PRO A 119 -0.79 19.73 25.07
N PHE A 120 -1.10 19.72 23.78
CA PHE A 120 -0.79 20.82 22.87
C PHE A 120 -1.91 20.99 21.82
N ASN A 121 -1.84 22.05 21.03
CA ASN A 121 -2.69 22.29 19.86
C ASN A 121 -1.83 22.55 18.63
N ASN A 122 -2.38 22.33 17.45
CA ASN A 122 -1.71 22.58 16.16
C ASN A 122 -2.29 23.79 15.42
N LYS A 123 -3.03 24.67 16.10
CA LYS A 123 -3.63 25.84 15.46
C LYS A 123 -2.54 26.77 14.91
N GLY A 124 -2.58 27.02 13.61
CA GLY A 124 -1.60 27.85 12.90
C GLY A 124 -0.19 27.25 12.82
N LYS A 125 -0.01 25.96 13.15
CA LYS A 125 1.27 25.26 13.09
C LYS A 125 1.16 23.98 12.29
N THR A 126 2.28 23.55 11.73
CA THR A 126 2.38 22.21 11.14
C THR A 126 2.30 21.16 12.25
N LEU A 127 1.65 20.03 11.97
CA LEU A 127 1.64 18.84 12.79
C LEU A 127 2.29 17.70 12.00
N VAL A 128 3.40 17.19 12.51
CA VAL A 128 4.14 16.05 11.97
C VAL A 128 3.99 14.89 12.93
N ILE A 129 3.59 13.74 12.40
CA ILE A 129 3.38 12.49 13.12
C ILE A 129 4.20 11.42 12.41
N GLN A 130 5.16 10.84 13.12
CA GLN A 130 6.10 9.90 12.55
C GLN A 130 6.33 8.71 13.48
N TYR A 131 6.41 7.51 12.92
CA TYR A 131 6.75 6.30 13.67
C TYR A 131 7.16 5.18 12.71
N THR A 132 7.81 4.15 13.24
CA THR A 132 8.22 2.98 12.46
C THR A 132 7.36 1.77 12.79
N VAL A 133 7.04 0.99 11.76
CA VAL A 133 6.32 -0.28 11.87
C VAL A 133 7.11 -1.36 11.16
N LYS A 134 7.24 -2.52 11.80
CA LYS A 134 7.85 -3.71 11.21
C LYS A 134 6.91 -4.90 11.32
N HIS A 135 6.59 -5.52 10.19
CA HIS A 135 5.76 -6.73 10.13
C HIS A 135 6.60 -7.98 9.89
N GLU A 136 7.53 -8.31 10.80
CA GLU A 136 8.49 -9.41 10.63
C GLU A 136 7.84 -10.78 10.41
N GLN A 137 6.63 -10.95 10.94
CA GLN A 137 5.86 -12.19 10.86
C GLN A 137 5.26 -12.43 9.46
N LYS A 138 5.41 -11.49 8.52
CA LYS A 138 4.69 -11.45 7.24
C LYS A 138 3.18 -11.46 7.50
N ILE A 139 2.69 -10.32 7.99
CA ILE A 139 1.29 -10.15 8.38
C ILE A 139 0.36 -10.42 7.20
N ASP A 140 -0.72 -11.16 7.47
CA ASP A 140 -1.77 -11.54 6.52
C ASP A 140 -3.02 -10.66 6.70
N CYS A 141 -3.44 -10.45 7.95
CA CYS A 141 -4.47 -9.49 8.30
C CYS A 141 -4.21 -8.86 9.67
N GLY A 142 -4.06 -7.53 9.69
CA GLY A 142 -4.02 -6.70 10.89
C GLY A 142 -3.57 -5.26 10.66
N GLY A 143 -3.89 -4.43 11.64
CA GLY A 143 -3.57 -3.00 11.65
C GLY A 143 -2.13 -2.73 12.11
N GLY A 144 -1.53 -1.69 11.52
CA GLY A 144 -0.26 -1.09 11.90
C GLY A 144 -0.37 0.42 12.11
N TYR A 145 -1.58 0.94 12.31
CA TYR A 145 -1.86 2.36 12.47
C TYR A 145 -1.89 2.81 13.93
N ILE A 146 -1.68 4.11 14.13
CA ILE A 146 -1.86 4.79 15.42
C ILE A 146 -3.14 5.63 15.39
N LYS A 147 -3.62 5.99 16.58
CA LYS A 147 -4.66 6.98 16.80
C LYS A 147 -4.15 8.10 17.71
N LEU A 148 -4.48 9.35 17.40
CA LEU A 148 -4.27 10.50 18.29
C LEU A 148 -5.59 10.92 18.93
N PHE A 149 -5.56 11.17 20.23
CA PHE A 149 -6.73 11.50 21.02
C PHE A 149 -6.54 12.80 21.81
N SER A 150 -7.67 13.32 22.27
CA SER A 150 -7.73 14.48 23.17
C SER A 150 -7.24 14.16 24.58
N SER A 151 -7.09 15.20 25.41
CA SER A 151 -6.83 15.09 26.85
C SER A 151 -7.88 14.32 27.64
N ASN A 152 -9.10 14.27 27.12
CA ASN A 152 -10.24 13.73 27.86
C ASN A 152 -10.37 12.21 27.74
N LEU A 153 -9.53 11.56 26.92
CA LEU A 153 -9.54 10.10 26.80
C LEU A 153 -9.22 9.44 28.14
N ASP A 154 -10.09 8.54 28.58
CA ASP A 154 -9.75 7.55 29.61
C ASP A 154 -8.94 6.41 28.99
N GLN A 155 -7.62 6.42 29.23
CA GLN A 155 -6.70 5.42 28.70
C GLN A 155 -7.03 3.99 29.18
N LYS A 156 -7.65 3.84 30.37
CA LYS A 156 -8.05 2.51 30.88
C LYS A 156 -9.27 1.95 30.16
N ASN A 157 -10.07 2.81 29.54
CA ASN A 157 -11.28 2.42 28.82
C ASN A 157 -11.17 2.69 27.32
N MET A 158 -9.94 2.81 26.79
CA MET A 158 -9.71 3.04 25.36
C MET A 158 -10.18 1.84 24.53
N SER A 159 -10.91 2.13 23.46
CA SER A 159 -11.51 1.14 22.56
C SER A 159 -11.61 1.68 21.13
N SER A 160 -12.11 0.86 20.21
CA SER A 160 -12.35 1.28 18.82
C SER A 160 -13.39 2.38 18.67
N ASP A 161 -14.32 2.49 19.61
CA ASP A 161 -15.36 3.53 19.63
C ASP A 161 -14.89 4.83 20.30
N SER A 162 -13.69 4.83 20.90
CA SER A 162 -13.14 6.03 21.54
C SER A 162 -12.91 7.14 20.50
N PRO A 163 -13.42 8.36 20.73
CA PRO A 163 -13.31 9.45 19.76
C PRO A 163 -11.85 9.89 19.63
N TYR A 164 -11.29 9.74 18.43
CA TYR A 164 -9.94 10.17 18.08
C TYR A 164 -9.99 11.34 17.09
N TYR A 165 -8.89 12.10 17.02
CA TYR A 165 -8.70 13.18 16.06
C TYR A 165 -8.15 12.66 14.74
N ILE A 166 -7.12 11.82 14.80
CA ILE A 166 -6.39 11.35 13.63
C ILE A 166 -6.15 9.85 13.80
N MET A 167 -6.45 9.05 12.77
CA MET A 167 -5.93 7.70 12.61
C MET A 167 -4.99 7.69 11.41
N PHE A 168 -3.77 7.23 11.61
CA PHE A 168 -2.74 7.23 10.57
C PHE A 168 -1.90 5.95 10.62
N GLY A 169 -1.73 5.30 9.47
CA GLY A 169 -0.77 4.21 9.31
C GLY A 169 -1.21 3.04 8.42
N PRO A 170 -0.34 2.04 8.22
CA PRO A 170 -0.62 0.89 7.38
C PRO A 170 -1.73 0.00 7.97
N ASP A 171 -2.53 -0.57 7.07
CA ASP A 171 -3.51 -1.59 7.35
C ASP A 171 -3.48 -2.63 6.23
N ILE A 172 -3.30 -3.89 6.64
CA ILE A 172 -3.10 -5.02 5.73
C ILE A 172 -4.16 -6.04 6.08
N CYS A 173 -4.98 -6.45 5.12
CA CYS A 173 -5.88 -7.58 5.26
C CYS A 173 -6.11 -8.25 3.90
N GLY A 174 -5.52 -9.43 3.73
CA GLY A 174 -5.60 -10.21 2.49
C GLY A 174 -4.96 -9.49 1.30
N SER A 175 -5.46 -9.79 0.10
CA SER A 175 -5.04 -9.14 -1.15
C SER A 175 -5.71 -7.79 -1.40
N GLU A 176 -6.88 -7.57 -0.82
CA GLU A 176 -7.74 -6.42 -1.12
C GLU A 176 -7.35 -5.17 -0.33
N THR A 177 -7.00 -5.34 0.95
CA THR A 177 -6.68 -4.21 1.84
C THR A 177 -5.18 -4.15 2.06
N LYS A 178 -4.49 -3.27 1.35
CA LYS A 178 -3.06 -2.98 1.53
C LYS A 178 -2.83 -1.47 1.40
N LYS A 179 -3.35 -0.72 2.37
CA LYS A 179 -3.39 0.73 2.29
C LYS A 179 -2.88 1.40 3.56
N VAL A 180 -2.50 2.66 3.44
CA VAL A 180 -2.26 3.55 4.58
C VAL A 180 -3.55 4.29 4.86
N HIS A 181 -4.11 4.12 6.05
CA HIS A 181 -5.23 4.94 6.51
C HIS A 181 -4.72 6.34 6.85
N VAL A 182 -5.46 7.34 6.39
CA VAL A 182 -5.38 8.72 6.87
C VAL A 182 -6.82 9.18 7.11
N ILE A 183 -7.28 9.02 8.34
CA ILE A 183 -8.65 9.35 8.75
C ILE A 183 -8.59 10.55 9.68
N LEU A 184 -9.30 11.60 9.31
CA LEU A 184 -9.34 12.86 10.04
C LEU A 184 -10.73 13.06 10.62
N ASN A 185 -10.81 13.42 11.90
CA ASN A 185 -12.05 13.80 12.54
C ASN A 185 -12.32 15.28 12.25
N TYR A 186 -13.50 15.59 11.72
CA TYR A 186 -13.98 16.95 11.51
C TYR A 186 -15.43 17.02 11.97
N LYS A 187 -15.75 17.96 12.87
CA LYS A 187 -17.10 18.15 13.45
C LYS A 187 -17.72 16.84 13.98
N ASN A 188 -16.92 16.05 14.72
CA ASN A 188 -17.29 14.75 15.30
C ASN A 188 -17.64 13.64 14.29
N LYS A 189 -17.25 13.82 13.02
CA LYS A 189 -17.37 12.79 11.98
C LYS A 189 -15.99 12.42 11.44
N LEU A 190 -15.81 11.13 11.18
CA LEU A 190 -14.58 10.57 10.67
C LEU A 190 -14.60 10.57 9.14
N TYR A 191 -13.59 11.18 8.54
CA TYR A 191 -13.44 11.26 7.10
C TYR A 191 -12.16 10.52 6.68
N PRO A 192 -12.27 9.37 5.98
CA PRO A 192 -11.12 8.73 5.38
C PRO A 192 -10.67 9.48 4.12
N ILE A 193 -9.37 9.43 3.84
CA ILE A 193 -8.81 9.94 2.60
C ILE A 193 -9.39 9.21 1.39
N LYS A 194 -9.71 9.94 0.32
CA LYS A 194 -10.21 9.37 -0.95
C LYS A 194 -9.13 8.60 -1.69
N LYS A 195 -7.90 9.11 -1.66
CA LYS A 195 -6.76 8.52 -2.36
C LYS A 195 -6.32 7.20 -1.74
N GLN A 196 -6.01 6.23 -2.59
CA GLN A 196 -5.49 4.95 -2.15
C GLN A 196 -3.96 4.98 -2.05
N ILE A 197 -3.45 5.15 -0.84
CA ILE A 197 -2.01 5.11 -0.56
C ILE A 197 -1.62 3.66 -0.25
N ARG A 198 -0.72 3.06 -1.05
CA ARG A 198 -0.26 1.68 -0.81
C ARG A 198 0.73 1.63 0.35
N CYS A 199 0.52 0.71 1.28
CA CYS A 199 1.49 0.43 2.34
C CYS A 199 2.55 -0.59 1.89
N LYS A 200 3.65 -0.66 2.65
CA LYS A 200 4.68 -1.67 2.46
C LYS A 200 4.25 -2.98 3.13
N VAL A 201 4.49 -4.10 2.46
CA VAL A 201 4.00 -5.43 2.88
C VAL A 201 5.13 -6.45 3.05
N ASP A 202 6.37 -5.99 3.01
CA ASP A 202 7.51 -6.85 3.31
C ASP A 202 7.72 -6.99 4.84
N GLY A 203 8.74 -7.75 5.24
CA GLY A 203 9.02 -8.02 6.66
C GLY A 203 9.90 -6.98 7.35
N PHE A 204 10.37 -5.96 6.65
CA PHE A 204 11.34 -4.99 7.15
C PHE A 204 10.66 -3.85 7.90
N THR A 205 11.49 -3.06 8.58
CA THR A 205 11.04 -1.85 9.25
C THR A 205 10.79 -0.75 8.21
N HIS A 206 9.61 -0.14 8.27
CA HIS A 206 9.24 1.01 7.45
C HIS A 206 8.88 2.21 8.30
N LEU A 207 9.25 3.39 7.82
CA LEU A 207 8.96 4.67 8.45
C LEU A 207 7.70 5.27 7.82
N TYR A 208 6.71 5.65 8.63
CA TYR A 208 5.50 6.32 8.16
C TYR A 208 5.44 7.72 8.77
N THR A 209 5.30 8.74 7.92
CA THR A 209 5.23 10.14 8.34
C THR A 209 4.02 10.82 7.70
N LEU A 210 3.17 11.42 8.54
CA LEU A 210 2.06 12.28 8.14
C LEU A 210 2.40 13.72 8.54
N ILE A 211 2.28 14.62 7.59
CA ILE A 211 2.51 16.06 7.76
C ILE A 211 1.20 16.76 7.41
N LEU A 212 0.69 17.55 8.35
CA LEU A 212 -0.52 18.33 8.22
C LEU A 212 -0.16 19.80 8.44
N ARG A 213 -0.34 20.65 7.44
CA ARG A 213 0.06 22.06 7.49
C ARG A 213 -1.11 22.99 7.78
N SER A 214 -0.78 24.18 8.28
CA SER A 214 -1.77 25.24 8.54
C SER A 214 -2.37 25.85 7.28
N ASP A 215 -1.75 25.67 6.11
CA ASP A 215 -2.25 26.09 4.80
C ASP A 215 -3.27 25.13 4.19
N GLN A 216 -3.76 24.15 4.97
CA GLN A 216 -4.68 23.09 4.53
C GLN A 216 -4.10 22.11 3.51
N THR A 217 -2.77 22.00 3.45
CA THR A 217 -2.10 20.93 2.71
C THR A 217 -1.68 19.78 3.62
N TYR A 218 -1.52 18.60 3.02
CA TYR A 218 -0.94 17.44 3.69
C TYR A 218 0.14 16.80 2.83
N LYS A 219 1.00 16.02 3.49
CA LYS A 219 1.99 15.16 2.86
C LYS A 219 2.08 13.85 3.62
N VAL A 220 2.12 12.74 2.89
CA VAL A 220 2.43 11.42 3.45
C VAL A 220 3.78 10.99 2.88
N LYS A 221 4.70 10.65 3.78
CA LYS A 221 5.97 10.02 3.43
C LYS A 221 5.99 8.57 3.93
N ILE A 222 6.60 7.69 3.14
CA ILE A 222 6.97 6.34 3.54
C ILE A 222 8.48 6.23 3.32
N ASP A 223 9.23 5.77 4.32
CA ASP A 223 10.68 5.59 4.22
C ASP A 223 11.43 6.90 3.88
N ASN A 224 10.94 8.03 4.45
CA ASN A 224 11.35 9.40 4.13
C ASN A 224 11.08 9.87 2.68
N GLU A 225 10.51 9.03 1.83
CA GLU A 225 10.12 9.38 0.47
C GLU A 225 8.66 9.86 0.42
N MET A 226 8.39 10.95 -0.29
CA MET A 226 7.01 11.42 -0.51
C MET A 226 6.26 10.42 -1.38
N VAL A 227 5.15 9.90 -0.86
CA VAL A 227 4.26 8.99 -1.62
C VAL A 227 2.95 9.65 -2.01
N GLU A 228 2.51 10.66 -1.25
CA GLU A 228 1.27 11.37 -1.52
C GLU A 228 1.31 12.80 -0.97
N SER A 229 0.62 13.72 -1.64
CA SER A 229 0.45 15.10 -1.19
C SER A 229 -0.76 15.76 -1.86
N GLY A 230 -1.33 16.78 -1.22
CA GLY A 230 -2.45 17.51 -1.79
C GLY A 230 -3.09 18.48 -0.80
N ASN A 231 -4.28 18.95 -1.17
CA ASN A 231 -5.14 19.74 -0.31
C ASN A 231 -6.16 18.86 0.40
N LEU A 232 -6.56 19.27 1.59
CA LEU A 232 -7.51 18.54 2.40
C LEU A 232 -8.93 18.56 1.84
N GLU A 233 -9.39 19.71 1.34
CA GLU A 233 -10.75 19.84 0.77
C GLU A 233 -10.94 18.97 -0.48
N ASP A 234 -9.87 18.73 -1.25
CA ASP A 234 -9.93 17.93 -2.47
C ASP A 234 -9.94 16.42 -2.13
N ASP A 235 -9.06 16.01 -1.21
CA ASP A 235 -8.76 14.61 -0.92
C ASP A 235 -9.62 13.99 0.20
N TRP A 236 -10.50 14.78 0.85
CA TRP A 236 -11.51 14.34 1.82
C TRP A 236 -12.85 15.03 1.57
N ASP A 237 -13.96 14.39 1.98
CA ASP A 237 -15.32 14.94 1.82
C ASP A 237 -15.78 15.75 3.04
N PHE A 238 -14.96 16.68 3.53
CA PHE A 238 -15.30 17.50 4.70
C PHE A 238 -16.48 18.43 4.46
N LEU A 239 -16.46 19.08 3.30
CA LEU A 239 -17.37 20.14 2.89
C LEU A 239 -18.23 19.65 1.70
N PRO A 240 -19.43 20.21 1.51
CA PRO A 240 -20.20 19.96 0.31
C PRO A 240 -19.42 20.42 -0.94
N PRO A 241 -19.75 19.89 -2.14
CA PRO A 241 -19.05 20.26 -3.36
C PRO A 241 -19.17 21.76 -3.64
N ARG A 242 -18.10 22.38 -4.14
CA ARG A 242 -18.07 23.81 -4.49
C ARG A 242 -19.08 24.18 -5.56
N LYS A 243 -19.33 23.25 -6.49
CA LYS A 243 -20.29 23.41 -7.60
C LYS A 243 -21.30 22.28 -7.61
N ILE A 244 -22.54 22.60 -7.96
CA ILE A 244 -23.64 21.67 -8.14
C ILE A 244 -24.27 21.86 -9.51
N ASN A 245 -24.97 20.85 -10.02
CA ASN A 245 -25.71 20.99 -11.26
C ASN A 245 -26.84 22.00 -11.10
N ASP A 246 -27.07 22.80 -12.13
CA ASP A 246 -28.16 23.76 -12.15
C ASP A 246 -29.49 23.06 -12.45
N PHE A 247 -30.24 22.73 -11.40
CA PHE A 247 -31.54 22.07 -11.52
C PHE A 247 -32.61 22.92 -12.24
N THR A 248 -32.36 24.21 -12.51
CA THR A 248 -33.27 25.07 -13.28
C THR A 248 -33.13 24.84 -14.79
N VAL A 249 -31.98 24.31 -15.23
CA VAL A 249 -31.71 24.05 -16.65
C VAL A 249 -32.05 22.61 -16.99
N LYS A 250 -32.87 22.43 -18.02
CA LYS A 250 -33.14 21.11 -18.60
C LYS A 250 -32.37 20.95 -19.90
N LYS A 251 -32.06 19.70 -20.27
CA LYS A 251 -31.51 19.38 -21.58
C LYS A 251 -32.46 19.93 -22.67
N PRO A 252 -31.97 20.73 -23.62
CA PRO A 252 -32.79 21.24 -24.71
C PRO A 252 -33.38 20.08 -25.54
N GLN A 253 -34.63 20.23 -25.97
CA GLN A 253 -35.32 19.17 -26.73
C GLN A 253 -34.68 18.94 -28.12
N ASP A 254 -34.01 19.96 -28.67
CA ASP A 254 -33.28 19.91 -29.93
C ASP A 254 -31.82 19.41 -29.77
N TRP A 255 -31.42 19.00 -28.57
CA TRP A 255 -30.08 18.49 -28.31
C TRP A 255 -30.00 16.98 -28.53
N ASP A 256 -29.41 16.59 -29.65
CA ASP A 256 -29.18 15.20 -29.99
C ASP A 256 -27.83 14.71 -29.44
N ASP A 257 -27.90 13.85 -28.43
CA ASP A 257 -26.74 13.17 -27.82
C ASP A 257 -26.62 11.70 -28.26
N ILE A 258 -27.40 11.28 -29.25
CA ILE A 258 -27.30 9.94 -29.84
C ILE A 258 -26.23 9.99 -30.92
N ALA A 259 -25.05 9.44 -30.63
CA ALA A 259 -23.93 9.44 -31.57
C ALA A 259 -24.19 8.63 -32.85
N GLN A 260 -24.99 7.55 -32.73
CA GLN A 260 -25.30 6.64 -33.84
C GLN A 260 -26.80 6.35 -33.93
N ILE A 261 -27.36 6.58 -35.11
CA ILE A 261 -28.76 6.31 -35.45
C ILE A 261 -28.83 5.17 -36.47
N ASP A 262 -29.99 4.54 -36.60
CA ASP A 262 -30.24 3.59 -37.68
C ASP A 262 -30.23 4.33 -39.03
N ASP A 263 -29.56 3.77 -40.02
CA ASP A 263 -29.50 4.33 -41.37
C ASP A 263 -30.90 4.22 -42.00
N PRO A 264 -31.58 5.36 -42.26
CA PRO A 264 -32.92 5.33 -42.82
C PRO A 264 -32.97 4.83 -44.26
N ASN A 265 -31.81 4.74 -44.94
CA ASN A 265 -31.71 4.23 -46.31
C ASN A 265 -31.29 2.75 -46.36
N ASP A 266 -30.96 2.13 -45.22
CA ASP A 266 -30.67 0.71 -45.18
C ASP A 266 -31.99 -0.06 -45.18
N VAL A 267 -32.28 -0.72 -46.30
CA VAL A 267 -33.53 -1.46 -46.50
C VAL A 267 -33.25 -2.93 -46.27
N LYS A 268 -34.18 -3.62 -45.61
CA LYS A 268 -34.12 -5.06 -45.43
C LYS A 268 -34.00 -5.77 -46.79
N PRO A 269 -32.94 -6.55 -47.03
CA PRO A 269 -32.82 -7.33 -48.25
C PRO A 269 -33.94 -8.36 -48.37
N GLU A 270 -34.42 -8.61 -49.60
CA GLU A 270 -35.46 -9.61 -49.86
C GLU A 270 -35.02 -11.04 -49.47
N ASP A 271 -33.71 -11.33 -49.49
CA ASP A 271 -33.11 -12.62 -49.12
C ASP A 271 -32.87 -12.80 -47.62
N TRP A 272 -33.40 -11.93 -46.77
CA TRP A 272 -33.12 -11.96 -45.32
C TRP A 272 -34.10 -12.83 -44.52
N ASP A 273 -35.37 -12.92 -44.95
CA ASP A 273 -36.43 -13.67 -44.26
C ASP A 273 -36.44 -15.16 -44.59
N GLU A 274 -35.27 -15.76 -44.51
CA GLU A 274 -35.11 -17.21 -44.59
C GLU A 274 -35.65 -17.88 -43.31
N PRO A 275 -36.33 -19.04 -43.39
CA PRO A 275 -36.81 -19.72 -42.19
C PRO A 275 -35.63 -20.20 -41.33
N GLU A 276 -35.76 -20.11 -40.00
CA GLU A 276 -34.70 -20.53 -39.05
C GLU A 276 -34.33 -22.02 -39.21
N TYR A 277 -35.31 -22.84 -39.58
CA TYR A 277 -35.12 -24.26 -39.84
C TYR A 277 -35.62 -24.66 -41.23
N ILE A 278 -34.81 -25.47 -41.92
CA ILE A 278 -35.14 -26.09 -43.21
C ILE A 278 -35.10 -27.61 -43.10
N PRO A 279 -35.87 -28.36 -43.90
CA PRO A 279 -35.81 -29.82 -43.90
C PRO A 279 -34.43 -30.31 -44.38
N ASP A 280 -33.82 -31.23 -43.65
CA ASP A 280 -32.58 -31.88 -44.06
C ASP A 280 -32.84 -32.92 -45.15
N THR A 281 -32.69 -32.50 -46.39
CA THR A 281 -32.89 -33.36 -47.57
C THR A 281 -31.81 -34.45 -47.72
N SER A 282 -30.72 -34.39 -46.93
CA SER A 282 -29.65 -35.40 -46.92
C SER A 282 -29.88 -36.51 -45.89
N ALA A 283 -30.78 -36.29 -44.93
CA ALA A 283 -31.15 -37.31 -43.96
C ALA A 283 -31.96 -38.41 -44.65
N GLU A 284 -31.48 -39.65 -44.57
CA GLU A 284 -32.21 -40.82 -45.08
C GLU A 284 -33.00 -41.50 -43.95
N ARG A 285 -34.19 -42.01 -44.30
CA ARG A 285 -34.99 -42.82 -43.40
C ARG A 285 -34.25 -44.11 -43.04
N SER A 286 -34.20 -44.47 -41.76
CA SER A 286 -33.60 -45.74 -41.33
C SER A 286 -34.36 -46.94 -41.92
N LYS A 287 -33.65 -48.04 -42.15
CA LYS A 287 -34.23 -49.26 -42.73
C LYS A 287 -35.32 -49.90 -41.85
N ASP A 288 -35.32 -49.59 -40.55
CA ASP A 288 -36.22 -50.15 -39.56
C ASP A 288 -37.47 -49.28 -39.29
N TRP A 289 -37.67 -48.19 -40.05
CA TRP A 289 -38.83 -47.29 -39.89
C TRP A 289 -40.13 -47.90 -40.46
N ASN A 290 -41.20 -47.94 -39.66
CA ASN A 290 -42.49 -48.47 -40.08
C ASN A 290 -43.60 -47.41 -39.98
N ASN A 291 -44.14 -46.99 -41.14
CA ASN A 291 -45.13 -45.91 -41.22
C ASN A 291 -46.45 -46.19 -40.47
N VAL A 292 -46.78 -47.46 -40.20
CA VAL A 292 -48.01 -47.84 -39.47
C VAL A 292 -47.86 -47.62 -37.96
N THR A 293 -46.66 -47.81 -37.41
CA THR A 293 -46.37 -47.67 -35.98
C THR A 293 -45.74 -46.34 -35.61
N ASP A 294 -44.86 -45.81 -36.48
CA ASP A 294 -44.04 -44.63 -36.21
C ASP A 294 -44.54 -43.36 -36.93
N GLY A 295 -45.56 -43.51 -37.80
CA GLY A 295 -46.14 -42.44 -38.61
C GLY A 295 -45.39 -42.16 -39.92
N GLU A 296 -45.95 -41.26 -40.74
CA GLU A 296 -45.31 -40.83 -41.99
C GLU A 296 -43.98 -40.13 -41.69
N TRP A 297 -42.90 -40.70 -42.23
CA TRP A 297 -41.56 -40.13 -42.05
C TRP A 297 -41.46 -38.74 -42.70
N ARG A 298 -40.89 -37.79 -41.96
CA ARG A 298 -40.61 -36.42 -42.42
C ARG A 298 -39.14 -36.12 -42.20
N HIS A 299 -38.54 -35.37 -43.13
CA HIS A 299 -37.16 -34.91 -42.99
C HIS A 299 -36.98 -34.15 -41.66
N PRO A 300 -35.93 -34.44 -40.88
CA PRO A 300 -35.62 -33.68 -39.68
C PRO A 300 -35.30 -32.23 -40.05
N MET A 301 -35.73 -31.30 -39.21
CA MET A 301 -35.50 -29.88 -39.43
C MET A 301 -34.09 -29.51 -38.93
N ILE A 302 -33.23 -28.99 -39.82
CA ILE A 302 -31.90 -28.49 -39.49
C ILE A 302 -31.88 -26.96 -39.55
N LYS A 303 -30.95 -26.34 -38.81
CA LYS A 303 -30.79 -24.88 -38.86
C LYS A 303 -30.37 -24.43 -40.25
N ASN A 304 -31.11 -23.50 -40.82
CA ASN A 304 -30.83 -22.95 -42.13
C ASN A 304 -29.53 -22.13 -42.10
N PRO A 305 -28.48 -22.50 -42.86
CA PRO A 305 -27.24 -21.73 -42.91
C PRO A 305 -27.43 -20.30 -43.45
N LEU A 306 -28.52 -20.05 -44.18
CA LEU A 306 -28.88 -18.73 -44.72
C LEU A 306 -29.70 -17.87 -43.75
N TYR A 307 -30.16 -18.41 -42.63
CA TYR A 307 -30.88 -17.62 -41.62
C TYR A 307 -29.92 -16.64 -40.92
N ARG A 308 -30.17 -15.34 -41.09
CA ARG A 308 -29.33 -14.25 -40.55
C ARG A 308 -29.90 -13.59 -39.29
N GLY A 309 -30.97 -14.15 -38.73
CA GLY A 309 -31.67 -13.59 -37.56
C GLY A 309 -32.60 -12.43 -37.91
N GLU A 310 -33.19 -11.78 -36.90
CA GLU A 310 -34.01 -10.59 -37.10
C GLU A 310 -33.19 -9.45 -37.71
N TRP A 311 -33.64 -8.94 -38.85
CA TRP A 311 -32.97 -7.83 -39.52
C TRP A 311 -33.02 -6.56 -38.66
N LYS A 312 -31.88 -5.88 -38.56
CA LYS A 312 -31.75 -4.55 -37.96
C LYS A 312 -30.99 -3.65 -38.93
N PRO A 313 -31.42 -2.39 -39.14
CA PRO A 313 -30.69 -1.46 -39.98
C PRO A 313 -29.26 -1.27 -39.47
N ARG A 314 -28.33 -0.97 -40.39
CA ARG A 314 -26.97 -0.55 -40.05
C ARG A 314 -27.02 0.75 -39.26
N LYS A 315 -26.12 0.87 -38.27
CA LYS A 315 -25.93 2.13 -37.54
C LYS A 315 -25.07 3.08 -38.37
N MET A 316 -25.53 4.30 -38.57
CA MET A 316 -24.78 5.41 -39.15
C MET A 316 -24.49 6.49 -38.11
N ASN A 317 -23.43 7.26 -38.34
CA ASN A 317 -23.15 8.43 -37.49
C ASN A 317 -24.26 9.46 -37.67
N ASN A 318 -24.80 9.93 -36.56
CA ASN A 318 -25.87 10.92 -36.56
C ASN A 318 -25.35 12.30 -36.98
N PRO A 319 -25.77 12.87 -38.11
CA PRO A 319 -25.32 14.19 -38.55
C PRO A 319 -25.71 15.32 -37.58
N ASN A 320 -26.74 15.13 -36.77
CA ASN A 320 -27.24 16.11 -35.80
C ASN A 320 -26.62 15.96 -34.41
N TYR A 321 -25.69 15.02 -34.20
CA TYR A 321 -25.07 14.78 -32.91
C TYR A 321 -24.32 16.03 -32.40
N LYS A 322 -24.80 16.61 -31.30
CA LYS A 322 -24.22 17.81 -30.67
C LYS A 322 -23.24 17.47 -29.53
N GLY A 323 -23.01 16.18 -29.25
CA GLY A 323 -22.21 15.73 -28.11
C GLY A 323 -23.06 15.34 -26.90
N VAL A 324 -22.44 14.76 -25.88
CA VAL A 324 -23.11 14.53 -24.58
C VAL A 324 -23.41 15.90 -23.97
N TRP A 325 -24.68 16.16 -23.64
CA TRP A 325 -25.10 17.44 -23.07
C TRP A 325 -24.36 17.72 -21.74
N PRO A 326 -23.50 18.76 -21.67
CA PRO A 326 -22.83 19.12 -20.43
C PRO A 326 -23.79 19.91 -19.56
N HIS A 327 -24.29 19.30 -18.48
CA HIS A 327 -25.20 19.99 -17.57
C HIS A 327 -24.49 21.20 -16.92
N PRO A 328 -25.03 22.43 -17.00
CA PRO A 328 -24.39 23.60 -16.40
C PRO A 328 -24.19 23.42 -14.89
N GLN A 329 -23.03 23.86 -14.40
CA GLN A 329 -22.70 23.85 -12.98
C GLN A 329 -22.74 25.26 -12.41
N ILE A 330 -23.44 25.43 -11.29
CA ILE A 330 -23.54 26.67 -10.52
C ILE A 330 -22.81 26.53 -9.19
N ASP A 331 -22.43 27.65 -8.59
CA ASP A 331 -21.83 27.65 -7.27
C ASP A 331 -22.83 27.15 -6.23
N ASN A 332 -22.37 26.29 -5.33
CA ASN A 332 -23.22 25.67 -4.32
C ASN A 332 -23.50 26.68 -3.20
N PRO A 333 -24.77 27.10 -2.98
CA PRO A 333 -25.11 28.05 -1.92
C PRO A 333 -24.83 27.50 -0.51
N ASN A 334 -24.72 26.18 -0.36
CA ASN A 334 -24.39 25.53 0.91
C ASN A 334 -22.89 25.38 1.14
N TYR A 335 -22.03 25.73 0.18
CA TYR A 335 -20.59 25.69 0.37
C TYR A 335 -20.12 26.91 1.17
N LEU A 336 -19.49 26.64 2.31
CA LEU A 336 -18.81 27.63 3.13
C LEU A 336 -17.38 27.13 3.37
N PRO A 337 -16.35 27.88 2.96
CA PRO A 337 -14.96 27.48 3.18
C PRO A 337 -14.65 27.50 4.68
N ASP A 338 -13.90 26.50 5.15
CA ASP A 338 -13.46 26.40 6.54
C ASP A 338 -11.94 26.28 6.57
N PHE A 339 -11.27 27.32 7.07
CA PHE A 339 -9.81 27.37 7.16
C PHE A 339 -9.24 26.63 8.38
N ASN A 340 -10.11 26.11 9.26
CA ASN A 340 -9.73 25.49 10.52
C ASN A 340 -10.00 23.98 10.56
N ILE A 341 -10.15 23.31 9.41
CA ILE A 341 -10.45 21.86 9.31
C ILE A 341 -9.48 21.00 10.15
N LEU A 342 -8.19 21.34 10.18
CA LEU A 342 -7.16 20.62 10.94
C LEU A 342 -6.89 21.16 12.35
N SER A 343 -7.64 22.15 12.83
CA SER A 343 -7.37 22.73 14.14
C SER A 343 -7.89 21.80 15.23
N TYR A 344 -7.00 21.04 15.83
CA TYR A 344 -7.29 20.18 16.98
C TYR A 344 -6.80 20.85 18.26
N GLU A 345 -7.65 20.80 19.28
CA GLU A 345 -7.34 21.28 20.62
C GLU A 345 -6.98 20.11 21.54
N ASN A 346 -6.12 20.38 22.53
CA ASN A 346 -5.81 19.44 23.61
C ASN A 346 -5.37 18.04 23.15
N ILE A 347 -4.61 17.92 22.06
CA ILE A 347 -3.99 16.66 21.65
C ILE A 347 -3.04 16.22 22.77
N SER A 348 -3.23 15.02 23.33
CA SER A 348 -2.38 14.59 24.45
C SER A 348 -2.14 13.09 24.58
N VAL A 349 -2.82 12.25 23.82
CA VAL A 349 -2.67 10.80 23.92
C VAL A 349 -2.44 10.21 22.53
N ILE A 350 -1.44 9.35 22.42
CA ILE A 350 -1.24 8.45 21.28
C ILE A 350 -1.65 7.05 21.71
N GLY A 351 -2.39 6.34 20.86
CA GLY A 351 -2.80 4.98 21.14
C GLY A 351 -2.65 4.07 19.93
N LEU A 352 -2.41 2.80 20.22
CA LEU A 352 -2.48 1.69 19.30
C LEU A 352 -3.74 0.91 19.66
N ASP A 353 -4.74 0.97 18.79
CA ASP A 353 -5.99 0.21 18.89
C ASP A 353 -6.18 -0.58 17.59
N ILE A 354 -5.67 -1.81 17.57
CA ILE A 354 -5.49 -2.61 16.34
C ILE A 354 -5.95 -4.04 16.54
N TRP A 355 -6.45 -4.65 15.49
CA TRP A 355 -6.65 -6.09 15.39
C TRP A 355 -5.47 -6.73 14.65
N GLN A 356 -4.99 -7.88 15.09
CA GLN A 356 -4.02 -8.68 14.33
C GLN A 356 -4.34 -10.17 14.41
N VAL A 357 -4.43 -10.82 13.23
CA VAL A 357 -4.53 -12.27 13.11
C VAL A 357 -3.19 -12.92 13.47
N ARG A 358 -2.09 -12.45 12.86
CA ARG A 358 -0.73 -12.90 13.19
C ARG A 358 0.03 -11.80 13.93
N ALA A 359 0.34 -12.06 15.19
CA ALA A 359 1.14 -11.17 16.02
C ALA A 359 2.63 -11.24 15.69
N GLY A 360 3.35 -10.20 16.10
CA GLY A 360 4.78 -10.02 15.83
C GLY A 360 5.13 -8.64 15.31
N THR A 361 4.14 -7.78 15.03
CA THR A 361 4.36 -6.42 14.57
C THR A 361 5.07 -5.62 15.65
N ILE A 362 6.16 -4.93 15.29
CA ILE A 362 6.93 -4.07 16.18
C ILE A 362 6.69 -2.61 15.82
N PHE A 363 6.33 -1.81 16.82
CA PHE A 363 6.20 -0.36 16.71
C PHE A 363 7.31 0.34 17.49
N ASP A 364 7.98 1.31 16.88
CA ASP A 364 9.03 2.10 17.54
C ASP A 364 9.11 3.52 16.96
N ASN A 365 10.03 4.32 17.50
CA ASN A 365 10.44 5.62 16.96
C ASN A 365 9.29 6.63 16.82
N PHE A 366 8.33 6.60 17.75
CA PHE A 366 7.22 7.55 17.79
C PHE A 366 7.73 8.98 18.01
N LEU A 367 7.39 9.87 17.09
CA LEU A 367 7.68 11.29 17.07
C LEU A 367 6.42 12.08 16.72
N ILE A 368 6.16 13.14 17.49
CA ILE A 368 5.15 14.15 17.18
C ILE A 368 5.82 15.52 17.33
N THR A 369 5.85 16.32 16.27
CA THR A 369 6.55 17.61 16.23
C THR A 369 5.85 18.59 15.28
N ASP A 370 6.27 19.85 15.27
CA ASP A 370 5.81 20.90 14.36
C ASP A 370 6.85 21.24 13.28
N ASP A 371 7.97 20.52 13.24
CA ASP A 371 9.11 20.76 12.35
C ASP A 371 9.32 19.59 11.38
N GLU A 372 9.16 19.85 10.07
CA GLU A 372 9.32 18.84 9.02
C GLU A 372 10.77 18.40 8.84
N GLU A 373 11.73 19.32 8.95
CA GLU A 373 13.15 19.05 8.76
C GLU A 373 13.66 18.18 9.92
N TYR A 374 13.27 18.55 11.14
CA TYR A 374 13.59 17.75 12.32
C TYR A 374 13.05 16.32 12.25
N ALA A 375 11.82 16.14 11.73
CA ALA A 375 11.24 14.81 11.56
C ALA A 375 11.98 13.98 10.50
N GLU A 376 12.40 14.62 9.41
CA GLU A 376 13.17 13.97 8.36
C GLU A 376 14.54 13.50 8.86
N ASP A 377 15.27 14.38 9.56
CA ASP A 377 16.55 14.06 10.20
C ASP A 377 16.41 12.92 11.21
N PHE A 378 15.39 13.00 12.09
CA PHE A 378 15.10 11.92 13.03
C PHE A 378 14.79 10.59 12.32
N GLY A 379 14.15 10.64 11.14
CA GLY A 379 13.92 9.47 10.31
C GLY A 379 15.21 8.82 9.79
N TYR A 380 16.19 9.65 9.39
CA TYR A 380 17.51 9.16 8.96
C TYR A 380 18.32 8.60 10.15
N GLU A 381 18.35 9.30 11.28
CA GLU A 381 19.08 8.89 12.48
C GLU A 381 18.52 7.62 13.16
N THR A 382 17.26 7.27 12.89
CA THR A 382 16.60 6.08 13.43
C THR A 382 16.45 4.99 12.37
N TRP A 383 15.36 5.02 11.61
CA TRP A 383 15.07 4.02 10.58
C TRP A 383 16.18 3.93 9.53
N GLY A 384 16.77 5.08 9.14
CA GLY A 384 17.86 5.12 8.17
C GLY A 384 19.09 4.31 8.59
N GLU A 385 19.46 4.36 9.86
CA GLU A 385 20.56 3.57 10.45
C GLU A 385 20.19 2.08 10.62
N THR A 386 18.91 1.75 10.83
CA THR A 386 18.44 0.37 11.04
C THR A 386 18.28 -0.41 9.74
N LYS A 387 17.78 0.22 8.66
CA LYS A 387 17.27 -0.48 7.47
C LYS A 387 18.29 -1.38 6.76
N ASP A 388 19.55 -0.97 6.68
CA ASP A 388 20.57 -1.71 5.93
C ASP A 388 21.19 -2.84 6.77
N PRO A 389 21.61 -2.61 8.03
CA PRO A 389 22.01 -3.69 8.93
C PRO A 389 20.90 -4.75 9.14
N GLU A 390 19.64 -4.33 9.23
CA GLU A 390 18.48 -5.22 9.32
C GLU A 390 18.39 -6.17 8.12
N LYS A 391 18.54 -5.63 6.89
CA LYS A 391 18.56 -6.44 5.66
C LYS A 391 19.71 -7.44 5.66
N VAL A 392 20.91 -7.00 6.06
CA VAL A 392 22.09 -7.88 6.15
C VAL A 392 21.85 -9.02 7.13
N MET A 393 21.27 -8.74 8.31
CA MET A 393 20.96 -9.77 9.30
C MET A 393 19.91 -10.76 8.78
N ASN A 394 18.85 -10.27 8.12
CA ASN A 394 17.81 -11.13 7.55
C ASN A 394 18.38 -12.07 6.47
N ILE A 395 19.25 -11.57 5.58
CA ILE A 395 19.92 -12.41 4.56
C ILE A 395 20.74 -13.50 5.23
N LYS A 396 21.57 -13.15 6.23
CA LYS A 396 22.39 -14.13 6.98
C LYS A 396 21.53 -15.20 7.64
N GLN A 397 20.47 -14.80 8.35
CA GLN A 397 19.56 -15.75 9.00
C GLN A 397 18.86 -16.67 7.99
N THR A 398 18.38 -16.11 6.88
CA THR A 398 17.73 -16.88 5.81
C THR A 398 18.69 -17.90 5.20
N GLU A 399 19.96 -17.54 5.00
CA GLU A 399 20.98 -18.47 4.50
C GLU A 399 21.33 -19.56 5.51
N GLU A 400 21.43 -19.22 6.79
CA GLU A 400 21.65 -20.20 7.87
C GLU A 400 20.48 -21.17 8.02
N GLU A 401 19.24 -20.67 7.95
CA GLU A 401 18.03 -21.49 7.99
C GLU A 401 17.99 -22.47 6.80
N LYS A 402 18.23 -21.98 5.57
CA LYS A 402 18.34 -22.84 4.38
C LYS A 402 19.45 -23.89 4.50
N LYS A 403 20.59 -23.56 5.12
CA LYS A 403 21.67 -24.53 5.37
C LYS A 403 21.24 -25.60 6.38
N ARG A 404 20.54 -25.20 7.44
CA ARG A 404 19.99 -26.14 8.43
C ARG A 404 18.93 -27.06 7.82
N GLU A 405 18.00 -26.52 7.04
CA GLU A 405 16.99 -27.29 6.33
C GLU A 405 17.61 -28.32 5.38
N ARG A 406 18.62 -27.93 4.58
CA ARG A 406 19.34 -28.88 3.71
C ARG A 406 20.06 -29.98 4.49
N ALA A 407 20.68 -29.63 5.61
CA ALA A 407 21.35 -30.62 6.46
C ALA A 407 20.36 -31.60 7.09
N GLU A 408 19.18 -31.12 7.53
CA GLU A 408 18.10 -31.97 8.01
C GLU A 408 17.50 -32.86 6.92
N GLU A 409 17.30 -32.32 5.71
CA GLU A 409 16.80 -33.08 4.56
C GLU A 409 17.80 -34.17 4.16
N GLU A 410 19.10 -33.86 4.11
CA GLU A 410 20.15 -34.85 3.85
C GLU A 410 20.20 -35.93 4.93
N LYS A 411 20.04 -35.55 6.21
CA LYS A 411 19.94 -36.51 7.32
C LYS A 411 18.73 -37.43 7.18
N ARG A 412 17.53 -36.88 6.90
CA ARG A 412 16.30 -37.65 6.66
C ARG A 412 16.45 -38.57 5.44
N PHE A 413 17.09 -38.09 4.37
CA PHE A 413 17.36 -38.90 3.18
C PHE A 413 18.30 -40.06 3.51
N ARG A 414 19.38 -39.80 4.26
CA ARG A 414 20.35 -40.83 4.68
C ARG A 414 19.71 -41.89 5.59
N GLU A 415 18.89 -41.48 6.55
CA GLU A 415 18.12 -42.39 7.42
C GLU A 415 17.14 -43.26 6.60
N SER A 416 16.41 -42.66 5.66
CA SER A 416 15.50 -43.37 4.75
C SER A 416 16.25 -44.35 3.83
N PHE A 417 17.41 -43.94 3.31
CA PHE A 417 18.26 -44.79 2.48
C PHE A 417 18.79 -45.99 3.27
N ASN A 418 19.33 -45.78 4.48
CA ASN A 418 19.80 -46.86 5.34
C ASN A 418 18.69 -47.85 5.69
N LYS A 419 17.49 -47.36 6.02
CA LYS A 419 16.33 -48.22 6.29
C LYS A 419 15.90 -49.06 5.08
N LYS A 420 16.02 -48.52 3.86
CA LYS A 420 15.79 -49.28 2.61
C LYS A 420 16.86 -50.33 2.36
N VAL A 421 18.13 -50.01 2.65
CA VAL A 421 19.25 -50.96 2.53
C VAL A 421 19.09 -52.11 3.52
N GLU A 422 18.71 -51.83 4.76
CA GLU A 422 18.44 -52.85 5.78
C GLU A 422 17.30 -53.77 5.37
N LYS A 423 16.15 -53.22 4.93
CA LYS A 423 15.04 -54.03 4.38
C LYS A 423 15.46 -54.90 3.21
N LYS A 424 16.31 -54.39 2.31
CA LYS A 424 16.85 -55.20 1.19
C LYS A 424 17.76 -56.33 1.70
N LYS A 425 18.62 -56.09 2.69
CA LYS A 425 19.47 -57.12 3.30
C LYS A 425 18.66 -58.21 4.00
N GLU A 426 17.60 -57.85 4.72
CA GLU A 426 16.67 -58.83 5.34
C GLU A 426 15.94 -59.66 4.28
N SER A 427 15.43 -59.02 3.22
CA SER A 427 14.77 -59.74 2.11
C SER A 427 15.72 -60.66 1.33
N GLY A 428 17.01 -60.30 1.23
CA GLY A 428 18.05 -61.11 0.61
C GLY A 428 18.45 -62.32 1.46
N LYS A 429 18.55 -62.16 2.79
CA LYS A 429 18.79 -63.27 3.73
C LYS A 429 17.64 -64.28 3.73
N ASN A 430 16.39 -63.81 3.69
CA ASN A 430 15.24 -64.71 3.58
C ASN A 430 15.18 -65.48 2.24
N LYS A 431 15.74 -64.93 1.16
CA LYS A 431 15.89 -65.67 -0.12
C LYS A 431 17.05 -66.67 -0.10
N LEU A 432 18.18 -66.33 0.53
CA LEU A 432 19.30 -67.28 0.66
C LEU A 432 18.93 -68.45 1.57
N GLY A 433 18.27 -68.21 2.70
CA GLY A 433 17.80 -69.26 3.61
C GLY A 433 16.79 -70.21 2.98
N ARG A 434 15.96 -69.73 2.04
CA ARG A 434 15.01 -70.57 1.31
C ARG A 434 15.68 -71.44 0.23
N ASN A 435 16.79 -70.97 -0.34
CA ASN A 435 17.57 -71.71 -1.33
C ASN A 435 18.55 -72.73 -0.70
N THR A 436 19.03 -72.51 0.54
CA THR A 436 19.82 -73.54 1.25
C THR A 436 18.95 -74.70 1.72
N VAL A 437 17.72 -74.45 2.16
CA VAL A 437 16.78 -75.53 2.55
C VAL A 437 16.41 -76.41 1.35
N GLN A 438 16.26 -75.85 0.15
CA GLN A 438 16.01 -76.66 -1.07
C GLN A 438 17.23 -77.42 -1.61
N LYS A 439 18.45 -77.14 -1.13
CA LYS A 439 19.68 -77.83 -1.58
C LYS A 439 20.15 -78.94 -0.64
N GLU A 440 19.58 -79.05 0.55
CA GLU A 440 19.78 -80.19 1.47
C GLU A 440 18.68 -81.27 1.31
N GLU A 441 17.63 -81.00 0.53
CA GLU A 441 16.54 -81.95 0.21
C GLU A 441 16.58 -82.52 -1.23
N LEU A 442 17.73 -82.46 -1.91
CA LEU A 442 17.92 -83.03 -3.27
C LEU A 442 19.09 -84.00 -3.35
#